data_AF-A0A818IXI6-F1
#
_entry.id   AF-A0A818IXI6-F1
#
_cell.length_a   1.000
_cell.length_b   1.000
_cell.length_c   1.000
_cell.angle_alpha   90.00
_cell.angle_beta   90.00
_cell.angle_gamma   90.00
#
_symmetry.space_group_name_H-M   'P 1'
#
loop_
_entity.id
_entity.type
_entity.pdbx_description
1 polymer ?
#
loop_
_entity_poly.entity_id
_entity_poly.type
_entity_poly.pdbx_seq_one_letter_code
_entity_poly.pdbx_strand_id
1 'polypeptide(L)' 'DRYALSTITPIVDNTTNDWFALQGREQNGWTAIQFKRSFDTCDSMDVSIKV' A
#
# COMPACT_ATOMS: atom_id res chain seq x y z
N ASP A 1 -0.25 -2.77 -5.62
CA ASP A 1 -1.13 -1.89 -4.82
C ASP A 1 -1.77 -0.86 -5.76
N ARG A 2 -2.38 0.24 -5.28
CA ARG A 2 -3.13 1.19 -6.11
C ARG A 2 -3.03 2.62 -5.59
N TYR A 3 -3.01 3.59 -6.49
CA TYR A 3 -3.08 5.01 -6.16
C TYR A 3 -4.23 5.72 -6.92
N ALA A 4 -4.63 6.90 -6.45
CA ALA A 4 -5.66 7.71 -7.09
C ALA A 4 -5.22 9.18 -7.15
N LEU A 5 -5.42 9.80 -8.32
CA LEU A 5 -5.10 11.22 -8.55
C LEU A 5 -6.23 12.18 -8.15
N SER A 6 -7.44 11.64 -7.97
CA SER A 6 -8.66 12.40 -7.66
C SER A 6 -9.75 11.43 -7.17
N THR A 7 -11.02 11.87 -7.12
CA THR A 7 -12.20 11.06 -6.78
C THR A 7 -12.60 10.11 -7.92
N ILE A 8 -11.62 9.38 -8.46
CA ILE A 8 -11.77 8.40 -9.55
C ILE A 8 -11.46 6.99 -9.03
N THR A 9 -11.79 5.97 -9.81
CA THR A 9 -11.38 4.59 -9.52
C THR A 9 -9.84 4.50 -9.43
N PRO A 10 -9.27 3.98 -8.32
CA PRO A 10 -7.83 3.86 -8.17
C PRO A 10 -7.20 2.98 -9.25
N ILE A 11 -6.13 3.50 -9.87
CA ILE A 11 -5.36 2.82 -10.91
C ILE A 11 -4.33 1.87 -10.28
N VAL A 12 -3.96 0.84 -11.02
CA VAL A 12 -2.95 -0.12 -10.56
C VAL A 12 -1.61 0.60 -10.48
N ASP A 13 -0.98 0.53 -9.30
CA ASP A 13 0.42 0.91 -9.19
C ASP A 13 1.27 -0.24 -9.75
N ASN A 14 1.84 -0.03 -10.94
CA ASN A 14 2.62 -1.02 -11.67
C ASN A 14 4.06 -0.57 -11.93
N THR A 15 4.41 0.65 -11.49
CA THR A 15 5.72 1.26 -11.68
C THR A 15 6.66 0.92 -10.54
N THR A 16 6.12 0.82 -9.33
CA THR A 16 6.82 0.43 -8.11
C THR A 16 5.89 -0.45 -7.28
N ASN A 17 6.45 -1.38 -6.52
CA ASN A 17 5.68 -2.31 -5.68
C ASN A 17 6.02 -1.96 -4.24
N ASP A 18 5.52 -0.82 -3.76
CA ASP A 18 5.98 -0.18 -2.54
C ASP A 18 5.39 -0.83 -1.27
N TRP A 19 4.30 -1.56 -1.45
CA TRP A 19 3.61 -2.28 -0.39
C TRP A 19 3.72 -3.79 -0.60
N PHE A 20 4.32 -4.48 0.37
CA PHE A 20 4.41 -5.94 0.33
C PHE A 20 3.54 -6.54 1.43
N ALA A 21 2.52 -7.28 1.03
CA ALA A 21 1.76 -8.12 1.95
C ALA A 21 2.67 -9.26 2.47
N LEU A 22 2.72 -9.41 3.78
CA LEU A 22 3.54 -10.42 4.45
C LEU A 22 2.70 -11.61 4.92
N GLN A 23 1.57 -11.33 5.55
CA GLN A 23 0.68 -12.34 6.10
C GLN A 23 -0.77 -11.84 6.15
N GLY A 24 -1.71 -12.75 5.93
CA GLY A 24 -3.12 -12.57 6.27
C GLY A 24 -3.53 -13.56 7.34
N ARG A 25 -4.35 -13.12 8.30
CA ARG A 25 -4.97 -13.99 9.30
C ARG A 25 -6.44 -13.63 9.44
N GLU A 26 -7.29 -14.64 9.39
CA GLU A 26 -8.71 -14.50 9.71
C GLU A 26 -9.01 -15.28 11.00
N GLN A 27 -9.67 -14.63 11.96
CA GLN A 27 -10.06 -15.28 13.21
C GLN A 27 -11.26 -14.58 13.85
N ASN A 28 -12.30 -15.35 14.20
CA ASN A 28 -13.47 -14.88 14.97
C ASN A 28 -14.13 -13.62 14.40
N GLY A 29 -14.29 -13.56 13.07
CA GLY A 29 -14.88 -12.40 12.38
C GLY A 29 -13.93 -11.23 12.13
N TRP A 30 -12.65 -11.35 12.51
CA TRP A 30 -11.62 -10.36 12.23
C TRP A 30 -10.70 -10.84 11.12
N THR A 31 -10.35 -9.93 10.22
CA THR A 31 -9.30 -10.11 9.21
C THR A 31 -8.17 -9.14 9.52
N ALA A 32 -6.96 -9.68 9.73
CA ALA A 32 -5.74 -8.92 9.93
C ALA A 32 -4.80 -9.15 8.76
N ILE A 33 -4.26 -8.06 8.20
CA ILE A 33 -3.27 -8.11 7.13
C ILE A 33 -2.02 -7.40 7.63
N GLN A 34 -0.90 -8.11 7.64
CA GLN A 34 0.42 -7.54 7.90
C GLN A 34 1.09 -7.21 6.57
N PHE A 35 1.68 -6.02 6.50
CA PHE A 35 2.41 -5.54 5.33
C PHE A 35 3.69 -4.82 5.75
N LYS A 36 4.61 -4.65 4.80
CA LYS A 36 5.77 -3.75 4.92
C LYS A 36 5.74 -2.71 3.82
N ARG A 37 6.26 -1.53 4.14
CA ARG A 37 6.49 -0.40 3.22
C ARG A 37 7.69 0.41 3.73
N SER A 38 8.51 0.93 2.82
CA SER A 38 9.59 1.87 3.14
C SER A 38 9.03 3.25 3.52
N PHE A 39 9.68 3.98 4.43
CA PHE A 39 9.24 5.34 4.78
C PHE A 39 9.33 6.32 3.63
N ASP A 40 10.29 6.13 2.74
CA ASP A 40 10.45 6.90 1.53
C ASP A 40 10.66 5.94 0.36
N THR A 41 10.03 6.27 -0.75
CA THR A 41 10.14 5.54 -2.01
C THR A 41 10.54 6.56 -3.07
N CYS A 42 11.33 6.15 -4.06
CA CYS A 42 11.71 7.06 -5.16
C CYS A 42 10.55 7.25 -6.16
N ASP A 43 9.32 6.90 -5.77
CA ASP A 43 8.11 7.09 -6.56
C ASP A 43 7.45 8.43 -6.19
N SER A 44 7.32 9.30 -7.20
CA SER A 44 6.68 10.61 -7.06
C SER A 44 5.19 10.54 -6.74
N MET A 45 4.55 9.39 -6.95
CA MET A 45 3.13 9.18 -6.68
C MET A 45 2.89 8.77 -5.22
N ASP A 46 3.95 8.43 -4.51
CA ASP A 46 3.92 7.96 -3.15
C ASP A 46 4.10 9.11 -2.14
N VAL A 47 3.49 8.95 -0.96
CA VAL A 47 3.61 9.92 0.13
C VAL A 47 4.70 9.47 1.09
N SER A 48 5.80 10.23 1.17
CA SER A 48 6.87 10.00 2.14
C SER A 48 6.34 10.12 3.58
N ILE A 49 6.62 9.11 4.39
CA ILE A 49 6.26 9.05 5.80
C ILE A 49 7.39 9.73 6.60
N LYS A 50 7.08 10.83 7.29
CA LYS A 50 8.03 11.50 8.18
C LYS A 50 7.95 10.89 9.58
N VAL A 51 9.13 10.66 10.18
CA VAL A 51 9.31 10.09 11.52
C VAL A 51 9.72 11.17 12.51
#